data_AF-A0A8J7ZGJ6-F1
#
_entry.id   AF-A0A8J7ZGJ6-F1
#
_cell.length_a   1.000
_cell.length_b   1.000
_cell.length_c   1.000
_cell.angle_alpha   90.00
_cell.angle_beta   90.00
_cell.angle_gamma   90.00
#
_symmetry.space_group_name_H-M   'P 1'
#
loop_
_entity.id
_entity.type
_entity.pdbx_description
1 polymer ?
#
loop_
_entity_poly.entity_id
_entity_poly.type
_entity_poly.pdbx_seq_one_letter_code
_entity_poly.pdbx_strand_id
1 'polypeptide(L)'
;MTEDRSTPRRVHSLLATARAVIEANRRHLLADAAAVVAWAAILVLAFGALGGPRWLFYSLLVGGIVTYTLAREPLTGPGEE
;
A
#
# COMPACT_ATOMS: atom_id res chain seq x y z
N MET A 1 21.15 31.96 15.14
CA MET A 1 20.14 30.89 15.21
C MET A 1 19.19 31.12 14.04
N THR A 2 19.54 30.57 12.89
CA THR A 2 18.90 30.86 11.59
C THR A 2 17.75 29.88 11.41
N GLU A 3 16.54 30.38 11.57
CA GLU A 3 15.29 29.63 11.38
C GLU A 3 15.13 29.30 9.89
N ASP A 4 15.17 28.00 9.59
CA ASP A 4 15.16 27.44 8.25
C ASP A 4 13.80 27.70 7.57
N ARG A 5 13.72 28.75 6.75
CA ARG A 5 12.52 29.08 5.94
C ARG A 5 12.36 28.17 4.70
N SER A 6 13.21 27.16 4.50
CA SER A 6 13.19 26.32 3.30
C SER A 6 12.30 25.07 3.41
N THR A 7 11.92 24.69 4.63
CA THR A 7 11.05 23.55 4.95
C THR A 7 9.63 23.63 4.38
N PRO A 8 8.88 24.76 4.46
CA PRO A 8 7.48 24.78 4.04
C PRO A 8 7.29 24.54 2.53
N ARG A 9 8.21 25.01 1.68
CA ARG A 9 8.10 24.79 0.22
C ARG A 9 8.28 23.34 -0.20
N ARG A 10 9.21 22.60 0.43
CA ARG A 10 9.47 21.20 0.07
C ARG A 10 8.29 20.29 0.42
N VAL A 11 7.64 20.53 1.55
CA VAL A 11 6.48 19.71 1.98
C VAL A 11 5.31 19.93 1.02
N HIS A 12 5.04 21.17 0.62
CA HIS A 12 3.99 21.46 -0.36
C HIS A 12 4.24 20.82 -1.73
N SER A 13 5.49 20.83 -2.21
CA SER A 13 5.83 20.16 -3.48
C SER A 13 5.68 18.64 -3.37
N LEU A 14 6.11 18.03 -2.26
CA LEU A 14 5.98 16.58 -2.06
C LEU A 14 4.52 16.15 -1.97
N LEU A 15 3.66 16.92 -1.28
CA LEU A 15 2.23 16.65 -1.21
C LEU A 15 1.56 16.80 -2.58
N ALA A 16 1.94 17.81 -3.37
CA ALA A 16 1.42 18.00 -4.72
C ALA A 16 1.82 16.83 -5.64
N THR A 17 3.08 16.38 -5.57
CA THR A 17 3.57 15.22 -6.33
C THR A 17 2.89 13.93 -5.87
N ALA A 18 2.78 13.69 -4.57
CA ALA A 18 2.09 12.51 -4.03
C ALA A 18 0.63 12.48 -4.48
N ARG A 19 -0.07 13.62 -4.42
CA ARG A 19 -1.45 13.73 -4.91
C ARG A 19 -1.56 13.45 -6.40
N ALA A 20 -0.64 13.95 -7.22
CA ALA A 20 -0.62 13.69 -8.66
C ALA A 20 -0.40 12.20 -8.96
N VAL A 21 0.53 11.55 -8.25
CA VAL A 21 0.78 10.10 -8.38
C VAL A 21 -0.43 9.29 -7.93
N ILE A 22 -1.07 9.67 -6.82
CA ILE A 22 -2.27 9.00 -6.31
C ILE A 22 -3.43 9.15 -7.29
N GLU A 23 -3.65 10.33 -7.86
CA GLU A 23 -4.76 10.54 -8.81
C GLU A 23 -4.53 9.77 -10.11
N ALA A 24 -3.31 9.79 -10.64
CA ALA A 24 -2.93 9.03 -11.83
C ALA A 24 -3.08 7.51 -11.63
N ASN A 25 -2.75 7.02 -10.43
CA ASN A 25 -2.78 5.58 -10.13
C ASN A 25 -4.00 5.16 -9.31
N ARG A 26 -5.02 6.01 -9.16
CA ARG A 26 -6.11 5.81 -8.20
C ARG A 26 -6.82 4.47 -8.37
N ARG A 27 -7.08 4.07 -9.62
CA ARG A 27 -7.72 2.77 -9.92
C ARG A 27 -6.84 1.60 -9.51
N HIS A 28 -5.55 1.67 -9.75
CA HIS A 28 -4.59 0.64 -9.35
C HIS A 28 -4.44 0.58 -7.84
N LEU A 29 -4.36 1.72 -7.16
CA LEU A 29 -4.30 1.79 -5.69
C LEU A 29 -5.59 1.26 -5.03
N LEU A 30 -6.76 1.54 -5.61
CA LEU A 30 -8.02 0.98 -5.14
C LEU A 30 -8.07 -0.54 -5.32
N ALA A 31 -7.57 -1.05 -6.45
CA ALA A 31 -7.47 -2.49 -6.69
C ALA A 31 -6.52 -3.16 -5.69
N ASP A 32 -5.40 -2.53 -5.35
CA ASP A 32 -4.49 -3.03 -4.29
C ASP A 32 -5.17 -3.09 -2.94
N ALA A 33 -5.81 -1.99 -2.55
CA ALA A 33 -6.49 -1.90 -1.28
C ALA A 33 -7.57 -2.99 -1.19
N ALA A 34 -8.35 -3.17 -2.26
CA ALA A 34 -9.35 -4.23 -2.34
C ALA A 34 -8.73 -5.63 -2.25
N ALA A 35 -7.62 -5.89 -2.94
CA ALA A 35 -6.92 -7.18 -2.90
C ALA A 35 -6.39 -7.50 -1.50
N VAL A 36 -5.72 -6.54 -0.85
CA VAL A 36 -5.20 -6.69 0.51
C VAL A 36 -6.33 -6.91 1.52
N VAL A 37 -7.41 -6.13 1.42
CA VAL A 37 -8.58 -6.29 2.30
C VAL A 37 -9.25 -7.64 2.09
N ALA A 38 -9.44 -8.06 0.83
CA ALA A 38 -10.01 -9.37 0.51
C ALA A 38 -9.14 -10.51 1.07
N TRP A 39 -7.81 -10.42 0.91
CA TRP A 39 -6.88 -11.39 1.47
C TRP A 39 -6.96 -11.47 3.00
N ALA A 40 -6.93 -10.33 3.66
CA ALA A 40 -7.08 -10.27 5.12
C ALA A 40 -8.43 -10.85 5.57
N ALA A 41 -9.52 -10.54 4.88
CA ALA A 41 -10.85 -11.09 5.18
C ALA A 41 -10.88 -12.61 5.04
N ILE A 42 -10.29 -13.17 3.98
CA ILE A 42 -10.17 -14.63 3.79
C ILE A 42 -9.44 -15.26 4.97
N LEU A 43 -8.28 -14.71 5.37
CA LEU A 43 -7.51 -15.23 6.49
C LEU A 43 -8.28 -15.14 7.82
N VAL A 44 -8.99 -14.04 8.05
CA VAL A 44 -9.80 -13.85 9.27
C VAL A 44 -10.93 -14.87 9.33
N LEU A 45 -11.64 -15.10 8.22
CA LEU A 45 -12.72 -16.09 8.17
C LEU A 45 -12.16 -17.51 8.33
N ALA A 46 -11.08 -17.85 7.62
CA ALA A 46 -10.46 -19.16 7.69
C ALA A 46 -9.96 -19.49 9.11
N PHE A 47 -9.16 -18.60 9.72
CA PHE A 47 -8.61 -18.84 11.05
C PHE A 47 -9.62 -18.62 12.16
N GLY A 48 -10.60 -17.73 11.97
CA GLY A 48 -11.72 -17.53 12.90
C GLY A 48 -12.64 -18.74 12.98
N ALA A 49 -12.93 -19.39 11.85
CA ALA A 49 -13.76 -20.59 11.80
C ALA A 49 -13.01 -21.86 12.26
N LEU A 50 -11.72 -21.98 11.91
CA LEU A 50 -10.93 -23.19 12.17
C LEU A 50 -10.20 -23.16 13.52
N GLY A 51 -10.17 -22.02 14.23
CA GLY A 51 -9.44 -21.88 15.50
C GLY A 51 -7.93 -22.10 15.37
N GLY A 52 -7.37 -21.77 14.20
CA GLY A 52 -5.97 -22.03 13.88
C GLY A 52 -4.97 -21.24 14.72
N PRO A 53 -3.69 -21.67 14.76
CA PRO A 53 -2.66 -20.99 15.53
C PRO A 53 -2.35 -19.59 14.98
N ARG A 54 -2.28 -18.60 15.89
CA ARG A 54 -2.10 -17.17 15.53
C ARG A 54 -0.81 -16.88 14.77
N TRP A 55 0.27 -17.60 15.06
CA TRP A 55 1.55 -17.38 14.37
C TRP A 55 1.43 -17.65 12.86
N LEU A 56 0.68 -18.70 12.49
CA LEU A 56 0.47 -19.06 11.09
C LEU A 56 -0.39 -18.03 10.36
N PHE A 57 -1.40 -17.47 11.04
CA PHE A 57 -2.19 -16.35 10.52
C PHE A 57 -1.29 -15.15 10.18
N TYR A 58 -0.41 -14.74 11.10
CA TYR A 58 0.48 -13.60 10.85
C TYR A 58 1.49 -13.89 9.74
N SER A 59 2.04 -15.09 9.69
CA SER A 59 2.96 -15.50 8.61
C SER A 59 2.28 -15.47 7.25
N LEU A 60 1.04 -15.95 7.12
CA LEU A 60 0.29 -15.92 5.87
C LEU A 60 -0.18 -14.51 5.49
N LEU A 61 -0.52 -13.68 6.49
CA LEU A 61 -0.89 -12.29 6.25
C LEU A 61 0.30 -11.51 5.67
N VAL A 62 1.44 -11.55 6.36
CA VAL A 62 2.67 -10.88 5.91
C VAL A 62 3.17 -11.50 4.60
N GLY A 63 3.22 -12.82 4.52
CA GLY A 63 3.68 -13.54 3.33
C GLY A 63 2.81 -13.25 2.09
N GLY A 64 1.48 -13.19 2.26
CA GLY A 64 0.56 -12.87 1.17
C GLY A 64 0.73 -11.44 0.67
N ILE A 65 0.89 -10.46 1.57
CA ILE A 65 1.16 -9.06 1.19
C ILE A 65 2.49 -8.96 0.43
N VAL A 66 3.57 -9.55 0.96
CA VAL A 66 4.89 -9.52 0.31
C VAL A 66 4.84 -10.17 -1.07
N THR A 67 4.20 -11.34 -1.17
CA THR A 67 4.06 -12.06 -2.45
C THR A 67 3.27 -11.23 -3.45
N TYR A 68 2.17 -10.61 -3.02
CA TYR A 68 1.36 -9.73 -3.86
C TYR A 68 2.17 -8.53 -4.36
N THR A 69 2.93 -7.88 -3.49
CA THR A 69 3.78 -6.74 -3.87
C THR A 69 4.87 -7.14 -4.87
N LEU A 70 5.49 -8.32 -4.68
CA LEU A 70 6.52 -8.82 -5.60
C LEU A 70 5.97 -9.25 -6.95
N ALA A 71 4.75 -9.78 -6.98
CA ALA A 71 4.09 -10.20 -8.21
C ALA A 71 3.51 -9.04 -9.02
N ARG A 72 3.47 -7.84 -8.45
CA ARG A 72 2.87 -6.68 -9.09
C ARG A 72 3.86 -5.94 -9.96
N GLU A 73 3.41 -5.49 -11.12
CA GLU A 73 4.16 -4.56 -11.96
C GLU A 73 4.37 -3.21 -11.23
N PRO A 74 5.54 -2.56 -11.41
CA PRO A 74 5.82 -1.27 -10.82
C PRO A 74 4.83 -0.21 -11.32
N LEU A 75 4.47 0.74 -10.45
CA LEU A 75 3.64 1.89 -10.81
C LEU A 75 4.31 2.66 -11.96
N THR A 76 3.54 3.06 -12.97
CA THR A 76 4.03 3.92 -14.04
C THR A 76 4.41 5.29 -13.50
N GLY A 77 5.61 5.75 -13.85
CA GLY A 77 6.10 7.08 -13.48
C GLY A 77 5.37 8.19 -14.22
N PRO A 78 5.26 9.40 -13.65
CA PRO A 78 4.67 10.53 -14.37
C PRO A 78 5.53 10.87 -15.60
N GLY A 79 5.05 10.53 -16.80
CA GLY A 79 5.70 10.85 -18.08
C GLY A 79 5.96 9.65 -19.01
N GLU A 80 5.60 8.43 -18.62
CA GLU A 80 5.67 7.27 -19.51
C GLU A 80 4.27 6.95 -20.05
N GLU A 81 3.94 7.58 -21.18
CA GLU A 81 2.92 7.11 -22.12
C GLU A 81 3.56 6.23 -23.19
#